data_AF-A0A970Z4A7-F1
#
_entry.id   AF-A0A970Z4A7-F1
#
_cell.length_a   1.000
_cell.length_b   1.000
_cell.length_c   1.000
_cell.angle_alpha   90.00
_cell.angle_beta   90.00
_cell.angle_gamma   90.00
#
_symmetry.space_group_name_H-M   'P 1'
#
loop_
_entity.id
_entity.type
_entity.pdbx_description
1 polymer ?
#
loop_
_entity_poly.entity_id
_entity_poly.type
_entity_poly.pdbx_seq_one_letter_code
_entity_poly.pdbx_strand_id
1 'polypeptide(L)'
;MKPTPPPVTDEPTSTDTASVDGTGTDTGVTAVGEPDGAAETEDDVENTAPQQDPPVFRPLGDCAPGTVLTHRGRPMIVLGRHDDQTEVLLRGDLVLLPAHTRATPIPVAADRETALTRAVAHLGEHLRDLRVQRDQAQARHRRVMDDIRAYAIDCYHEDRIDKEGLAQFLSAFGLAPYDRVQVSFTIHGGYQTTGHPDHAAPDLRAHLRLDLTGIPDLVPDSTFHTLAIDITT
;
A
#
# COMPACT_ATOMS: atom_id res chain seq x y z
N MET A 1 -37.19 -14.78 3.09
CA MET A 1 -37.18 -13.62 2.18
C MET A 1 -35.72 -13.23 1.96
N LYS A 2 -35.24 -13.19 0.72
CA LYS A 2 -33.83 -12.92 0.39
C LYS A 2 -33.70 -11.41 0.14
N PRO A 3 -32.86 -10.66 0.87
CA PRO A 3 -32.76 -9.21 0.69
C PRO A 3 -32.08 -8.89 -0.65
N THR A 4 -32.71 -7.97 -1.40
CA THR A 4 -32.22 -7.42 -2.67
C THR A 4 -31.08 -6.44 -2.38
N PRO A 5 -29.91 -6.56 -3.03
CA PRO A 5 -28.82 -5.60 -2.85
C PRO A 5 -29.18 -4.23 -3.49
N PRO A 6 -28.69 -3.10 -2.91
CA PRO A 6 -28.90 -1.77 -3.45
C PRO A 6 -28.13 -1.55 -4.77
N PRO A 7 -28.57 -0.60 -5.61
CA PRO A 7 -27.94 -0.31 -6.90
C PRO A 7 -26.56 0.33 -6.71
N VAL A 8 -25.58 -0.20 -7.43
CA VAL A 8 -24.23 0.38 -7.56
C VAL A 8 -24.35 1.65 -8.39
N THR A 9 -23.93 2.78 -7.80
CA THR A 9 -23.83 4.07 -8.51
C THR A 9 -22.39 4.19 -8.99
N ASP A 10 -22.19 4.15 -10.30
CA ASP A 10 -20.88 4.35 -10.93
C ASP A 10 -20.46 5.82 -10.78
N GLU A 11 -19.37 6.08 -10.04
CA GLU A 11 -18.70 7.38 -10.04
C GLU A 11 -17.86 7.55 -11.32
N PRO A 12 -17.88 8.73 -11.96
CA PRO A 12 -17.04 9.00 -13.12
C PRO A 12 -15.57 9.15 -12.71
N THR A 13 -14.72 8.33 -13.32
CA THR A 13 -13.27 8.44 -13.24
C THR A 13 -12.80 9.65 -14.05
N SER A 14 -12.45 10.74 -13.36
CA SER A 14 -11.75 11.88 -13.97
C SER A 14 -10.29 11.52 -14.17
N THR A 15 -9.93 11.26 -15.42
CA THR A 15 -8.54 11.09 -15.89
C THR A 15 -7.94 12.49 -16.10
N ASP A 16 -7.02 12.88 -15.22
CA ASP A 16 -6.25 14.12 -15.38
C ASP A 16 -4.89 13.78 -16.01
N THR A 17 -4.78 14.03 -17.31
CA THR A 17 -3.53 13.91 -18.10
C THR A 17 -2.71 15.19 -17.96
N ALA A 18 -1.67 15.14 -17.13
CA ALA A 18 -0.65 16.18 -17.09
C ALA A 18 0.36 16.00 -18.23
N SER A 19 0.35 16.98 -19.14
CA SER A 19 1.30 17.18 -20.24
C SER A 19 2.64 17.66 -19.69
N VAL A 20 3.75 17.01 -20.07
CA VAL A 20 5.12 17.46 -19.75
C VAL A 20 5.77 18.00 -21.03
N ASP A 21 5.99 19.31 -21.02
CA ASP A 21 6.73 20.07 -22.02
C ASP A 21 8.20 19.62 -22.09
N GLY A 22 8.66 19.37 -23.30
CA GLY A 22 10.08 19.20 -23.63
C GLY A 22 10.72 20.53 -23.98
N THR A 23 11.89 20.81 -23.42
CA THR A 23 12.81 21.83 -23.95
C THR A 23 14.26 21.44 -23.66
N GLY A 24 15.13 21.66 -24.66
CA GLY A 24 16.55 21.95 -24.40
C GLY A 24 17.57 20.89 -24.81
N THR A 25 17.70 20.61 -26.12
CA THR A 25 18.98 20.16 -26.70
C THR A 25 19.80 21.38 -27.09
N ASP A 26 20.91 21.63 -26.41
CA ASP A 26 21.96 22.51 -26.90
C ASP A 26 23.33 22.03 -26.38
N THR A 27 24.14 21.46 -27.27
CA THR A 27 25.61 21.45 -27.13
C THR A 27 26.23 21.22 -28.51
N GLY A 28 26.53 22.32 -29.21
CA GLY A 28 27.59 22.33 -30.24
C GLY A 28 28.97 22.49 -29.60
N VAL A 29 30.03 22.49 -30.44
CA VAL A 29 31.50 22.64 -30.16
C VAL A 29 32.22 21.26 -30.19
N THR A 30 33.25 20.92 -31.00
CA THR A 30 34.25 21.63 -31.85
C THR A 30 35.02 20.66 -32.78
N ALA A 31 35.67 21.25 -33.81
CA ALA A 31 36.99 20.91 -34.44
C ALA A 31 37.12 19.61 -35.25
N VAL A 32 37.36 19.62 -36.58
CA VAL A 32 38.52 20.09 -37.38
C VAL A 32 39.83 19.40 -37.00
N GLY A 33 40.33 18.56 -37.91
CA GLY A 33 41.70 18.04 -37.91
C GLY A 33 41.87 16.83 -38.84
N GLU A 34 42.11 17.09 -40.13
CA GLU A 34 42.87 16.17 -40.99
C GLU A 34 44.31 16.07 -40.45
N PRO A 35 44.96 14.90 -40.60
CA PRO A 35 46.03 14.90 -41.59
C PRO A 35 46.09 13.64 -42.47
N ASP A 36 46.45 13.95 -43.71
CA ASP A 36 47.06 13.15 -44.75
C ASP A 36 48.36 12.48 -44.27
N GLY A 37 48.62 11.22 -44.65
CA GLY A 37 49.78 10.47 -44.15
C GLY A 37 49.90 9.04 -44.67
N ALA A 38 50.62 8.93 -45.78
CA ALA A 38 50.99 7.72 -46.52
C ALA A 38 51.62 6.57 -45.71
N ALA A 39 51.50 5.35 -46.27
CA ALA A 39 52.55 4.36 -46.53
C ALA A 39 52.08 2.92 -46.28
N GLU A 40 51.93 2.24 -47.41
CA GLU A 40 51.94 0.80 -47.64
C GLU A 40 52.88 0.03 -46.71
N THR A 41 52.35 -1.01 -46.07
CA THR A 41 53.09 -2.25 -45.79
C THR A 41 52.08 -3.38 -45.76
N GLU A 42 51.94 -4.07 -46.89
CA GLU A 42 51.24 -5.35 -46.99
C GLU A 42 52.13 -6.42 -46.34
N ASP A 43 51.96 -6.62 -45.04
CA ASP A 43 52.39 -7.84 -44.37
C ASP A 43 51.23 -8.85 -44.45
N ASP A 44 51.46 -9.90 -45.25
CA ASP A 44 50.65 -11.12 -45.34
C ASP A 44 50.67 -11.84 -43.97
N VAL A 45 49.93 -11.31 -43.00
CA VAL A 45 49.62 -12.02 -41.76
C VAL A 45 48.49 -12.97 -42.09
N GLU A 46 48.86 -14.24 -42.25
CA GLU A 46 47.98 -15.39 -42.34
C GLU A 46 46.87 -15.30 -41.28
N ASN A 47 45.73 -14.76 -41.70
CA ASN A 47 44.56 -14.46 -40.88
C ASN A 47 43.90 -15.78 -40.48
N THR A 48 44.56 -16.48 -39.55
CA THR A 48 44.04 -17.64 -38.87
C THR A 48 42.95 -17.11 -37.95
N ALA A 49 41.73 -16.99 -38.50
CA ALA A 49 40.56 -16.62 -37.74
C ALA A 49 40.53 -17.50 -36.48
N PRO A 50 40.48 -16.91 -35.26
CA PRO A 50 40.49 -17.68 -34.04
C PRO A 50 39.33 -18.68 -34.10
N GLN A 51 39.69 -19.96 -34.08
CA GLN A 51 38.76 -21.07 -34.14
C GLN A 51 37.89 -21.00 -32.87
N GLN A 52 36.71 -20.37 -32.98
CA GLN A 52 35.80 -20.22 -31.86
C GLN A 52 35.25 -21.60 -31.51
N ASP A 53 35.54 -22.07 -30.30
CA ASP A 53 34.94 -23.28 -29.77
C ASP A 53 33.41 -23.20 -29.85
N PRO A 54 32.73 -24.30 -30.23
CA PRO A 54 31.28 -24.30 -30.33
C PRO A 54 30.65 -23.90 -28.99
N PRO A 55 29.58 -23.08 -29.00
CA PRO A 55 28.96 -22.63 -27.76
C PRO A 55 28.44 -23.82 -26.95
N VAL A 56 28.93 -23.95 -25.72
CA VAL A 56 28.48 -24.99 -24.78
C VAL A 56 27.11 -24.58 -24.22
N PHE A 57 26.06 -25.28 -24.64
CA PHE A 57 24.72 -25.09 -24.12
C PHE A 57 24.56 -25.82 -22.78
N ARG A 58 23.93 -25.16 -21.81
CA ARG A 58 23.50 -25.78 -20.55
C ARG A 58 21.99 -25.66 -20.38
N PRO A 59 21.30 -26.71 -19.91
CA PRO A 59 19.91 -26.60 -19.51
C PRO A 59 19.80 -25.75 -18.23
N LEU A 60 18.75 -24.94 -18.14
CA LEU A 60 18.52 -24.06 -17.00
C LEU A 60 18.37 -24.83 -15.67
N GLY A 61 17.78 -26.01 -15.70
CA GLY A 61 17.55 -26.85 -14.52
C GLY A 61 18.83 -27.29 -13.79
N ASP A 62 19.97 -27.28 -14.48
CA ASP A 62 21.29 -27.66 -13.95
C ASP A 62 22.10 -26.44 -13.48
N CYS A 63 21.58 -25.24 -13.67
CA CYS A 63 22.27 -24.00 -13.31
C CYS A 63 21.91 -23.58 -11.88
N ALA A 64 22.92 -23.15 -11.12
CA ALA A 64 22.69 -22.61 -9.78
C ALA A 64 22.05 -21.21 -9.83
N PRO A 65 21.29 -20.80 -8.80
CA PRO A 65 20.88 -19.41 -8.62
C PRO A 65 22.06 -18.44 -8.71
N GLY A 66 21.84 -17.28 -9.33
CA GLY A 66 22.86 -16.28 -9.63
C GLY A 66 23.66 -16.54 -10.91
N THR A 67 23.46 -17.68 -11.58
CA THR A 67 24.16 -17.95 -12.85
C THR A 67 23.69 -17.00 -13.95
N VAL A 68 24.65 -16.30 -14.58
CA VAL A 68 24.39 -15.39 -15.71
C VAL A 68 24.58 -16.14 -17.03
N LEU A 69 23.52 -16.18 -17.83
CA LEU A 69 23.46 -16.90 -19.09
C LEU A 69 22.95 -15.96 -20.20
N THR A 70 23.05 -16.40 -21.44
CA THR A 70 22.34 -15.81 -22.57
C THR A 70 21.35 -16.81 -23.14
N HIS A 71 20.15 -16.34 -23.41
CA HIS A 71 19.15 -17.09 -24.17
C HIS A 71 18.73 -16.27 -25.36
N ARG A 72 18.93 -16.80 -26.57
CA ARG A 72 18.66 -16.10 -27.84
C ARG A 72 19.38 -14.74 -27.91
N GLY A 73 20.63 -14.68 -27.45
CA GLY A 73 21.46 -13.48 -27.46
C GLY A 73 21.08 -12.42 -26.42
N ARG A 74 20.21 -12.75 -25.46
CA ARG A 74 19.78 -11.82 -24.40
C ARG A 74 20.30 -12.30 -23.05
N PRO A 75 20.88 -11.42 -22.23
CA PRO A 75 21.32 -11.79 -20.90
C PRO A 75 20.12 -12.17 -20.04
N MET A 76 20.28 -13.24 -19.28
CA MET A 76 19.33 -13.71 -18.27
C MET A 76 20.09 -14.14 -17.02
N ILE A 77 19.41 -14.10 -15.87
CA ILE A 77 19.97 -14.56 -14.60
C ILE A 77 19.01 -15.57 -14.00
N VAL A 78 19.54 -16.71 -13.59
CA VAL A 78 18.78 -17.74 -12.87
C VAL A 78 18.55 -17.26 -11.44
N LEU A 79 17.30 -17.21 -11.00
CA LEU A 79 16.93 -16.75 -9.65
C LEU A 79 16.56 -17.92 -8.74
N GLY A 80 15.84 -18.91 -9.27
CA GLY A 80 15.34 -20.02 -8.48
C GLY A 80 14.84 -21.17 -9.36
N ARG A 81 14.57 -22.30 -8.73
CA ARG A 81 13.99 -23.48 -9.38
C ARG A 81 12.69 -23.86 -8.66
N HIS A 82 11.66 -24.11 -9.46
CA HIS A 82 10.34 -24.55 -9.02
C HIS A 82 9.94 -25.76 -9.87
N ASP A 83 10.13 -26.96 -9.33
CA ASP A 83 9.84 -28.22 -10.01
C ASP A 83 10.52 -28.33 -11.40
N ASP A 84 9.70 -28.35 -12.45
CA ASP A 84 10.09 -28.42 -13.87
C ASP A 84 10.28 -27.04 -14.52
N GLN A 85 10.22 -25.96 -13.74
CA GLN A 85 10.42 -24.59 -14.17
C GLN A 85 11.59 -23.94 -13.43
N THR A 86 12.26 -23.03 -14.13
CA THR A 86 13.33 -22.20 -13.61
C THR A 86 12.87 -20.75 -13.70
N GLU A 87 12.90 -20.08 -12.56
CA GLU A 87 12.65 -18.65 -12.48
C GLU A 87 13.90 -17.90 -12.94
N VAL A 88 13.73 -17.06 -13.95
CA VAL A 88 14.81 -16.25 -14.51
C VAL A 88 14.41 -14.79 -14.60
N LEU A 89 15.39 -13.90 -14.44
CA LEU A 89 15.25 -12.51 -14.82
C LEU A 89 15.68 -12.33 -16.27
N LEU A 90 14.75 -11.95 -17.15
CA LEU A 90 15.00 -11.72 -18.56
C LEU A 90 14.48 -10.33 -18.95
N ARG A 91 15.38 -9.41 -19.32
CA ARG A 91 15.05 -8.02 -19.67
C ARG A 91 14.31 -7.22 -18.58
N GLY A 92 14.50 -7.59 -17.33
CA GLY A 92 13.78 -7.01 -16.19
C GLY A 92 12.54 -7.83 -15.80
N ASP A 93 11.96 -8.58 -16.71
CA ASP A 93 10.81 -9.40 -16.37
C ASP A 93 11.22 -10.68 -15.63
N LEU A 94 10.48 -10.99 -14.57
CA LEU A 94 10.50 -12.28 -13.90
C LEU A 94 9.71 -13.28 -14.75
N VAL A 95 10.39 -14.27 -15.30
CA VAL A 95 9.80 -15.25 -16.21
C VAL A 95 10.11 -16.67 -15.73
N LEU A 96 9.10 -17.53 -15.76
CA LEU A 96 9.27 -18.96 -15.56
C LEU A 96 9.55 -19.62 -16.92
N LEU A 97 10.73 -20.23 -17.06
CA LEU A 97 11.10 -20.99 -18.24
C LEU A 97 11.18 -22.48 -17.89
N PRO A 98 10.84 -23.40 -18.82
CA PRO A 98 11.03 -24.83 -18.57
C PRO A 98 12.48 -25.16 -18.23
N ALA A 99 12.72 -26.08 -17.30
CA ALA A 99 14.06 -26.46 -16.84
C ALA A 99 14.98 -26.98 -17.97
N HIS A 100 14.39 -27.56 -19.03
CA HIS A 100 15.12 -28.05 -20.21
C HIS A 100 15.48 -26.95 -21.22
N THR A 101 15.13 -25.69 -20.94
CA THR A 101 15.49 -24.55 -21.79
C THR A 101 17.01 -24.44 -21.86
N ARG A 102 17.55 -24.33 -23.08
CA ARG A 102 18.99 -24.20 -23.31
C ARG A 102 19.42 -22.74 -23.29
N ALA A 103 20.50 -22.47 -22.58
CA ALA A 103 21.15 -21.17 -22.52
C ALA A 103 22.68 -21.32 -22.54
N THR A 104 23.39 -20.28 -22.93
CA THR A 104 24.86 -20.28 -23.01
C THR A 104 25.44 -19.40 -21.91
N PRO A 105 26.47 -19.84 -21.18
CA PRO A 105 27.15 -18.97 -20.21
C PRO A 105 27.74 -17.73 -20.88
N ILE A 106 27.67 -16.57 -20.21
CA ILE A 106 28.40 -15.39 -20.66
C ILE A 106 29.90 -15.58 -20.32
N PRO A 107 30.80 -15.60 -21.31
CA PRO A 107 32.21 -15.88 -21.07
C PRO A 107 32.94 -14.69 -20.44
N VAL A 108 32.58 -13.47 -20.84
CA VAL A 108 33.23 -12.23 -20.42
C VAL A 108 32.79 -11.84 -19.00
N ALA A 109 33.75 -11.69 -18.09
CA ALA A 109 33.46 -11.36 -16.69
C ALA A 109 32.79 -9.98 -16.52
N ALA A 110 33.22 -8.97 -17.27
CA ALA A 110 32.64 -7.62 -17.23
C ALA A 110 31.16 -7.59 -17.67
N ASP A 111 30.80 -8.37 -18.68
CA ASP A 111 29.42 -8.49 -19.15
C ASP A 111 28.53 -9.17 -18.10
N ARG A 112 29.07 -10.17 -17.40
CA ARG A 112 28.37 -10.82 -16.28
C ARG A 112 28.10 -9.84 -15.14
N GLU A 113 29.11 -9.07 -14.74
CA GLU A 113 28.98 -8.07 -13.68
C GLU A 113 27.97 -6.97 -14.05
N THR A 114 28.00 -6.51 -15.29
CA THR A 114 27.03 -5.54 -15.82
C THR A 114 25.61 -6.09 -15.79
N ALA A 115 25.42 -7.34 -16.24
CA ALA A 115 24.12 -8.01 -16.21
C ALA A 115 23.60 -8.19 -14.78
N LEU A 116 24.46 -8.62 -13.85
CA LEU A 116 24.13 -8.77 -12.43
C LEU A 116 23.76 -7.44 -11.80
N THR A 117 24.54 -6.38 -12.03
CA THR A 117 24.27 -5.04 -11.50
C THR A 117 22.91 -4.52 -11.97
N ARG A 118 22.61 -4.66 -13.27
CA ARG A 118 21.31 -4.28 -13.83
C ARG A 118 20.16 -5.10 -13.23
N ALA A 119 20.38 -6.39 -13.03
CA ALA A 119 19.39 -7.26 -12.44
C ALA A 119 19.09 -6.95 -10.98
N VAL A 120 20.12 -6.68 -10.18
CA VAL A 120 19.97 -6.27 -8.78
C VAL A 120 19.21 -4.94 -8.70
N ALA A 121 19.53 -3.97 -9.57
CA ALA A 121 18.81 -2.70 -9.63
C ALA A 121 17.32 -2.93 -9.95
N HIS A 122 17.02 -3.73 -10.98
CA HIS A 122 15.65 -4.04 -11.37
C HIS A 122 14.87 -4.80 -10.29
N LEU A 123 15.48 -5.81 -9.67
CA LEU A 123 14.87 -6.53 -8.54
C LEU A 123 14.62 -5.59 -7.35
N GLY A 124 15.53 -4.64 -7.10
CA GLY A 124 15.35 -3.61 -6.09
C GLY A 124 14.15 -2.71 -6.34
N GLU A 125 13.95 -2.27 -7.59
CA GLU A 125 12.78 -1.50 -8.02
C GLU A 125 11.49 -2.31 -7.89
N HIS A 126 11.48 -3.53 -8.44
CA HIS A 126 10.32 -4.42 -8.39
C HIS A 126 9.87 -4.73 -6.95
N LEU A 127 10.82 -4.99 -6.04
CA LEU A 127 10.52 -5.22 -4.63
C LEU A 127 9.97 -3.97 -3.93
N ARG A 128 10.38 -2.76 -4.34
CA ARG A 128 9.80 -1.52 -3.82
C ARG A 128 8.35 -1.37 -4.29
N ASP A 129 8.09 -1.62 -5.57
CA ASP A 129 6.74 -1.54 -6.13
C ASP A 129 5.79 -2.54 -5.46
N LEU A 130 6.23 -3.79 -5.26
CA LEU A 130 5.46 -4.80 -4.53
C LEU A 130 5.16 -4.38 -3.08
N ARG A 131 6.10 -3.72 -2.41
CA ARG A 131 5.87 -3.18 -1.06
C ARG A 131 4.82 -2.08 -1.08
N VAL A 132 4.92 -1.14 -2.02
CA VAL A 132 3.94 -0.06 -2.19
C VAL A 132 2.55 -0.64 -2.48
N GLN A 133 2.44 -1.60 -3.38
CA GLN A 133 1.17 -2.26 -3.71
C GLN A 133 0.58 -2.99 -2.51
N ARG A 134 1.39 -3.73 -1.75
CA ARG A 134 0.95 -4.39 -0.51
C ARG A 134 0.44 -3.36 0.50
N ASP A 135 1.16 -2.27 0.71
CA ASP A 135 0.79 -1.25 1.70
C ASP A 135 -0.50 -0.53 1.29
N GLN A 136 -0.69 -0.25 0.00
CA GLN A 136 -1.94 0.27 -0.55
C GLN A 136 -3.10 -0.71 -0.39
N ALA A 137 -2.90 -1.99 -0.70
CA ALA A 137 -3.91 -3.03 -0.51
C ALA A 137 -4.32 -3.16 0.97
N GLN A 138 -3.34 -3.12 1.88
CA GLN A 138 -3.59 -3.17 3.32
C GLN A 138 -4.33 -1.91 3.82
N ALA A 139 -3.96 -0.72 3.34
CA ALA A 139 -4.66 0.52 3.67
C ALA A 139 -6.12 0.50 3.17
N ARG A 140 -6.35 0.02 1.94
CA ARG A 140 -7.70 -0.16 1.39
C ARG A 140 -8.52 -1.15 2.22
N HIS A 141 -7.93 -2.28 2.58
CA HIS A 141 -8.60 -3.28 3.40
C HIS A 141 -9.00 -2.72 4.78
N ARG A 142 -8.10 -1.97 5.44
CA ARG A 142 -8.41 -1.30 6.71
C ARG A 142 -9.59 -0.33 6.58
N ARG A 143 -9.59 0.52 5.54
CA ARG A 143 -10.71 1.45 5.28
C ARG A 143 -12.03 0.70 5.11
N VAL A 144 -12.06 -0.38 4.32
CA VAL A 144 -13.27 -1.19 4.15
C VAL A 144 -13.74 -1.79 5.47
N MET A 145 -12.83 -2.24 6.33
CA MET A 145 -13.19 -2.77 7.65
C MET A 145 -13.71 -1.67 8.59
N ASP A 146 -13.15 -0.47 8.52
CA ASP A 146 -13.64 0.71 9.25
C ASP A 146 -15.04 1.11 8.78
N ASP A 147 -15.29 1.09 7.46
CA ASP A 147 -16.60 1.39 6.86
C ASP A 147 -17.67 0.36 7.27
N ILE A 148 -17.32 -0.94 7.26
CA ILE A 148 -18.20 -2.01 7.73
C ILE A 148 -18.54 -1.80 9.21
N ARG A 149 -17.55 -1.44 10.03
CA ARG A 149 -17.75 -1.15 11.45
C ARG A 149 -18.69 0.04 11.64
N ALA A 150 -18.46 1.14 10.93
CA ALA A 150 -19.31 2.34 10.98
C ALA A 150 -20.76 2.00 10.59
N TYR A 151 -20.95 1.27 9.49
CA TYR A 151 -22.28 0.85 9.05
C TYR A 151 -23.02 0.00 10.10
N ALA A 152 -22.33 -0.91 10.78
CA ALA A 152 -22.93 -1.72 11.83
C ALA A 152 -23.34 -0.86 13.05
N ILE A 153 -22.52 0.13 13.40
CA ILE A 153 -22.82 1.10 14.45
C ILE A 153 -24.04 1.95 14.06
N ASP A 154 -24.12 2.43 12.82
CA ASP A 154 -25.27 3.19 12.33
C ASP A 154 -26.56 2.35 12.38
N CYS A 155 -26.50 1.08 11.94
CA CYS A 155 -27.65 0.18 12.06
C CYS A 155 -28.10 -0.04 13.51
N TYR A 156 -27.16 -0.01 14.46
CA TYR A 156 -27.48 -0.09 15.88
C TYR A 156 -28.16 1.18 16.39
N HIS A 157 -27.69 2.36 15.99
CA HIS A 157 -28.32 3.65 16.31
C HIS A 157 -29.71 3.83 15.69
N GLU A 158 -29.95 3.22 14.54
CA GLU A 158 -31.26 3.17 13.87
C GLU A 158 -32.22 2.11 14.45
N ASP A 159 -31.87 1.46 15.58
CA ASP A 159 -32.61 0.36 16.21
C ASP A 159 -32.87 -0.84 15.27
N ARG A 160 -32.08 -1.00 14.19
CA ARG A 160 -32.21 -2.10 13.22
C ARG A 160 -31.58 -3.40 13.71
N ILE A 161 -30.59 -3.30 14.60
CA ILE A 161 -29.98 -4.42 15.31
C ILE A 161 -29.90 -4.07 16.80
N ASP A 162 -30.00 -5.08 17.65
CA ASP A 162 -29.82 -4.90 19.09
C ASP A 162 -28.33 -4.94 19.48
N LYS A 163 -28.06 -4.69 20.76
CA LYS A 163 -26.70 -4.65 21.30
C LYS A 163 -25.97 -5.99 21.14
N GLU A 164 -26.68 -7.10 21.34
CA GLU A 164 -26.11 -8.44 21.22
C GLU A 164 -25.76 -8.76 19.76
N GLY A 165 -26.65 -8.41 18.83
CA GLY A 165 -26.43 -8.50 17.40
C GLY A 165 -25.23 -7.68 16.93
N LEU A 166 -25.08 -6.45 17.41
CA LEU A 166 -23.89 -5.64 17.13
C LEU A 166 -22.60 -6.30 17.65
N ALA A 167 -22.61 -6.78 18.90
CA ALA A 167 -21.43 -7.41 19.49
C ALA A 167 -21.05 -8.70 18.74
N GLN A 168 -22.02 -9.53 18.39
CA GLN A 168 -21.80 -10.75 17.61
C GLN A 168 -21.28 -10.43 16.21
N PHE A 169 -21.84 -9.43 15.54
CA PHE A 169 -21.39 -8.99 14.22
C PHE A 169 -19.94 -8.51 14.27
N LEU A 170 -19.60 -7.58 15.16
CA LEU A 170 -18.23 -7.08 15.28
C LEU A 170 -17.24 -8.19 15.62
N SER A 171 -17.61 -9.11 16.52
CA SER A 171 -16.77 -10.27 16.86
C SER A 171 -16.57 -11.21 15.67
N ALA A 172 -17.60 -11.45 14.85
CA ALA A 172 -17.50 -12.35 13.69
C ALA A 172 -16.54 -11.83 12.62
N PHE A 173 -16.42 -10.51 12.46
CA PHE A 173 -15.48 -9.87 11.55
C PHE A 173 -14.12 -9.54 12.20
N GLY A 174 -13.91 -9.90 13.48
CA GLY A 174 -12.68 -9.58 14.22
C GLY A 174 -12.46 -8.08 14.42
N LEU A 175 -13.55 -7.29 14.43
CA LEU A 175 -13.52 -5.85 14.61
C LEU A 175 -13.49 -5.49 16.09
N ALA A 176 -12.93 -4.32 16.40
CA ALA A 176 -12.89 -3.81 17.77
C ALA A 176 -14.32 -3.65 18.33
N PRO A 177 -14.55 -4.03 19.60
CA PRO A 177 -15.84 -3.85 20.26
C PRO A 177 -16.34 -2.41 20.15
N TYR A 178 -17.66 -2.26 20.22
CA TYR A 178 -18.28 -0.96 20.36
C TYR A 178 -18.35 -0.59 21.85
N ASP A 179 -17.34 0.16 22.30
CA ASP A 179 -17.30 0.69 23.66
C ASP A 179 -18.01 2.05 23.70
N ARG A 180 -18.98 2.19 24.61
CA ARG A 180 -19.64 3.48 24.85
C ARG A 180 -18.71 4.39 25.63
N VAL A 181 -18.65 5.66 25.24
CA VAL A 181 -17.91 6.68 26.00
C VAL A 181 -18.80 7.21 27.12
N GLN A 182 -18.39 6.99 28.36
CA GLN A 182 -19.00 7.64 29.51
C GLN A 182 -18.45 9.06 29.64
N VAL A 183 -19.30 10.06 29.46
CA VAL A 183 -18.94 11.47 29.66
C VAL A 183 -19.35 11.90 31.06
N SER A 184 -18.39 12.41 31.83
CA SER A 184 -18.63 13.02 33.14
C SER A 184 -18.25 14.50 33.07
N PHE A 185 -19.14 15.39 33.51
CA PHE A 185 -18.88 16.83 33.54
C PHE A 185 -19.49 17.46 34.80
N THR A 186 -18.94 18.61 35.22
CA THR A 186 -19.43 19.40 36.36
C THR A 186 -19.86 20.76 35.85
N ILE A 187 -21.09 21.17 36.16
CA ILE A 187 -21.59 22.52 35.85
C ILE A 187 -21.53 23.34 37.13
N HIS A 188 -20.81 24.46 37.09
CA HIS A 188 -20.84 25.48 38.13
C HIS A 188 -21.73 26.62 37.66
N GLY A 189 -22.62 27.08 38.53
CA GLY A 189 -23.52 28.19 38.25
C GLY A 189 -24.10 28.73 39.54
N GLY A 190 -24.59 29.97 39.49
CA GLY A 190 -25.29 30.61 40.58
C GLY A 190 -26.50 31.35 40.03
N TYR A 191 -27.55 31.46 40.83
CA TYR A 191 -28.71 32.25 40.49
C TYR A 191 -29.24 32.92 41.75
N GLN A 192 -29.93 34.04 41.55
CA GLN A 192 -30.58 34.77 42.62
C GLN A 192 -32.05 34.40 42.64
N THR A 193 -32.58 34.12 43.83
CA THR A 193 -34.02 33.91 44.04
C THR A 193 -34.56 35.01 44.93
N THR A 194 -35.79 35.44 44.64
CA THR A 194 -36.56 36.27 45.56
C THR A 194 -37.33 35.33 46.49
N GLY A 195 -36.94 35.22 47.75
CA GLY A 195 -37.57 34.31 48.71
C GLY A 195 -36.79 34.14 50.00
N HIS A 196 -37.28 33.29 50.91
CA HIS A 196 -36.57 32.95 52.15
C HIS A 196 -35.42 31.97 51.83
N PRO A 197 -34.19 32.19 52.32
CA PRO A 197 -33.04 31.30 52.07
C PRO A 197 -33.31 29.81 52.38
N ASP A 198 -34.15 29.51 53.37
CA ASP A 198 -34.47 28.15 53.80
C ASP A 198 -35.22 27.34 52.72
N HIS A 199 -35.87 28.01 51.76
CA HIS A 199 -36.57 27.38 50.64
C HIS A 199 -35.72 27.26 49.38
N ALA A 200 -34.58 27.97 49.31
CA ALA A 200 -33.76 28.02 48.11
C ALA A 200 -33.18 26.63 47.75
N ALA A 201 -32.63 25.89 48.72
CA ALA A 201 -32.03 24.57 48.46
C ALA A 201 -33.06 23.47 48.08
N PRO A 202 -34.22 23.33 48.76
CA PRO A 202 -35.27 22.41 48.33
C PRO A 202 -35.80 22.72 46.92
N ASP A 203 -36.03 23.99 46.61
CA ASP A 203 -36.54 24.42 45.31
C ASP A 203 -35.52 24.13 44.20
N LEU A 204 -34.24 24.43 44.44
CA LEU A 204 -33.08 24.05 43.63
C LEU A 204 -33.13 22.56 43.25
N ARG A 205 -33.21 21.68 44.26
CA ARG A 205 -33.20 20.23 44.03
C ARG A 205 -34.41 19.73 43.25
N ALA A 206 -35.58 20.35 43.46
CA ALA A 206 -36.81 19.93 42.79
C ALA A 206 -36.86 20.37 41.32
N HIS A 207 -36.28 21.53 40.99
CA HIS A 207 -36.48 22.19 39.69
C HIS A 207 -35.23 22.22 38.81
N LEU A 208 -34.02 22.19 39.39
CA LEU A 208 -32.80 22.17 38.60
C LEU A 208 -32.60 20.77 38.02
N ARG A 209 -32.90 20.64 36.74
CA ARG A 209 -32.67 19.41 35.96
C ARG A 209 -31.76 19.73 34.80
N LEU A 210 -30.87 18.78 34.48
CA LEU A 210 -30.13 18.84 33.22
C LEU A 210 -31.12 18.55 32.10
N ASP A 211 -31.23 19.49 31.17
CA ASP A 211 -31.90 19.23 29.90
C ASP A 211 -30.95 18.43 29.01
N LEU A 212 -31.29 17.15 28.81
CA LEU A 212 -30.52 16.22 27.99
C LEU A 212 -31.25 15.89 26.67
N THR A 213 -32.34 16.59 26.36
CA THR A 213 -33.16 16.32 25.17
C THR A 213 -32.40 16.52 23.85
N GLY A 214 -31.31 17.30 23.88
CA GLY A 214 -30.42 17.51 22.74
C GLY A 214 -29.26 16.51 22.62
N ILE A 215 -29.13 15.53 23.52
CA ILE A 215 -28.06 14.52 23.45
C ILE A 215 -28.60 13.29 22.71
N PRO A 216 -28.12 13.00 21.49
CA PRO A 216 -28.48 11.77 20.80
C PRO A 216 -27.90 10.55 21.55
N ASP A 217 -28.59 9.41 21.46
CA ASP A 217 -28.15 8.11 22.01
C ASP A 217 -27.98 8.06 23.53
N LEU A 218 -28.73 8.88 24.26
CA LEU A 218 -28.77 8.79 25.71
C LEU A 218 -29.42 7.46 26.13
N VAL A 219 -28.66 6.66 26.87
CA VAL A 219 -29.14 5.37 27.35
C VAL A 219 -30.17 5.62 28.46
N PRO A 220 -31.38 5.02 28.39
CA PRO A 220 -32.36 5.15 29.45
C PRO A 220 -31.76 4.76 30.81
N ASP A 221 -32.05 5.54 31.84
CA ASP A 221 -31.57 5.34 33.22
C ASP A 221 -30.06 5.32 33.43
N SER A 222 -29.24 5.69 32.43
CA SER A 222 -27.79 5.78 32.58
C SER A 222 -27.31 7.13 33.11
N THR A 223 -28.22 8.06 33.36
CA THR A 223 -27.91 9.42 33.80
C THR A 223 -27.91 9.49 35.31
N PHE A 224 -26.76 9.85 35.86
CA PHE A 224 -26.61 10.18 37.27
C PHE A 224 -26.10 11.62 37.37
N HIS A 225 -26.69 12.41 38.25
CA HIS A 225 -26.25 13.78 38.52
C HIS A 225 -26.13 13.98 40.03
N THR A 226 -25.09 14.70 40.44
CA THR A 226 -24.89 15.12 41.83
C THR A 226 -25.00 16.64 41.87
N LEU A 227 -25.86 17.17 42.74
CA LEU A 227 -26.02 18.60 42.93
C LEU A 227 -25.35 19.04 44.24
N ALA A 228 -24.27 19.81 44.11
CA ALA A 228 -23.68 20.55 45.23
C ALA A 228 -24.30 21.96 45.29
N ILE A 229 -24.83 22.34 46.46
CA ILE A 229 -25.50 23.64 46.65
C ILE A 229 -24.78 24.38 47.76
N ASP A 230 -24.21 25.54 47.41
CA ASP A 230 -23.65 26.50 48.35
C ASP A 230 -24.57 27.73 48.38
N ILE A 231 -25.16 28.04 49.54
CA ILE A 231 -25.98 29.24 49.74
C ILE A 231 -25.11 30.31 50.38
N THR A 232 -24.91 31.42 49.66
CA THR A 232 -24.30 32.64 50.19
C THR A 232 -25.38 33.69 50.39
N THR A 233 -25.56 34.14 51.64
CA THR A 233 -26.46 35.23 52.04
C THR A 233 -25.73 36.55 52.16
#